data_AF-A0AB39YK14-F1
#
_entry.id   AF-A0AB39YK14-F1
#
_cell.length_a   1.000
_cell.length_b   1.000
_cell.length_c   1.000
_cell.angle_alpha   90.00
_cell.angle_beta   90.00
_cell.angle_gamma   90.00
#
_symmetry.space_group_name_H-M   'P 1'
#
loop_
_entity.id
_entity.type
_entity.pdbx_description
1 polymer ?
#
loop_
_entity_poly.entity_id
_entity_poly.type
_entity_poly.pdbx_seq_one_letter_code
_entity_poly.pdbx_strand_id
1 'polypeptide(L)'
;MTESLEFSTLLQLIDERSAAFRSAVAAAPSLEAPVPSCPEWTLFDLVQHLGTGQRWWAAIVAAGPAEAPPAKDAAEAPRELEALLAWYAESNELLLSALREAGPERECWTWWAAGVSPANARGVARRRVHEVLVHTYDAQLAAGAVQPMPADVAIDGVAEFLDTCNSTPAAWPHETATIHYHATEGRSWLLALDGTGAWPAPLTDDAAPASASATGTAEQLLLFVWGRLTLSDLKIEGDQQVFEQLIAWEPEE
;
A
#
# COMPACT_ATOMS: atom_id res chain seq x y z
N MET A 1 -19.01 -1.90 7.27
CA MET A 1 -18.75 -1.10 6.06
C MET A 1 -17.86 0.06 6.43
N THR A 2 -16.60 0.05 6.00
CA THR A 2 -15.78 1.27 5.91
C THR A 2 -16.49 2.16 4.90
N GLU A 3 -16.85 3.40 5.26
CA GLU A 3 -17.17 4.37 4.23
C GLU A 3 -15.88 4.51 3.41
N SER A 4 -15.89 3.91 2.22
CA SER A 4 -14.72 3.93 1.35
C SER A 4 -14.48 5.39 0.95
N LEU A 5 -13.24 5.85 1.08
CA LEU A 5 -12.85 7.20 0.67
C LEU A 5 -13.40 7.51 -0.74
N GLU A 6 -14.03 8.67 -0.91
CA GLU A 6 -14.57 9.09 -2.20
C GLU A 6 -13.45 9.19 -3.25
N PHE A 7 -13.76 8.94 -4.53
CA PHE A 7 -12.73 8.92 -5.58
C PHE A 7 -12.00 10.27 -5.68
N SER A 8 -12.71 11.39 -5.54
CA SER A 8 -12.10 12.72 -5.50
C SER A 8 -11.15 12.90 -4.29
N THR A 9 -11.48 12.30 -3.15
CA THR A 9 -10.62 12.30 -1.95
C THR A 9 -9.37 11.48 -2.19
N LEU A 10 -9.47 10.32 -2.86
CA LEU A 10 -8.30 9.52 -3.23
C LEU A 10 -7.34 10.31 -4.14
N LEU A 11 -7.85 11.04 -5.13
CA LEU A 11 -7.01 11.87 -6.00
C LEU A 11 -6.34 13.02 -5.25
N GLN A 12 -7.07 13.68 -4.34
CA GLN A 12 -6.51 14.71 -3.47
C GLN A 12 -5.40 14.15 -2.58
N LEU A 13 -5.61 12.97 -1.97
CA LEU A 13 -4.62 12.32 -1.12
C LEU A 13 -3.37 11.92 -1.92
N ILE A 14 -3.50 11.43 -3.15
CA ILE A 14 -2.34 11.15 -4.02
C ILE A 14 -1.51 12.42 -4.20
N ASP A 15 -2.13 13.55 -4.53
CA ASP A 15 -1.41 14.81 -4.76
C ASP A 15 -0.75 15.34 -3.48
N GLU A 16 -1.50 15.38 -2.38
CA GLU A 16 -1.02 15.85 -1.08
C GLU A 16 0.14 15.00 -0.54
N ARG A 17 0.00 13.66 -0.59
CA ARG A 17 1.07 12.75 -0.14
C ARG A 17 2.27 12.82 -1.07
N SER A 18 2.06 12.96 -2.38
CA SER A 18 3.18 13.16 -3.33
C SER A 18 3.93 14.47 -3.07
N ALA A 19 3.23 15.54 -2.68
CA ALA A 19 3.88 16.79 -2.27
C ALA A 19 4.68 16.62 -0.96
N ALA A 20 4.13 15.93 0.04
CA ALA A 20 4.82 15.63 1.28
C ALA A 20 6.07 14.75 1.05
N PHE A 21 5.97 13.74 0.18
CA PHE A 21 7.09 12.92 -0.25
C PHE A 21 8.21 13.76 -0.88
N ARG A 22 7.89 14.61 -1.87
CA ARG A 22 8.88 15.51 -2.48
C ARG A 22 9.55 16.43 -1.46
N SER A 23 8.77 16.96 -0.51
CA SER A 23 9.31 17.80 0.56
C SER A 23 10.29 17.05 1.46
N ALA A 24 10.00 15.79 1.79
CA ALA A 24 10.90 14.95 2.59
C ALA A 24 12.21 14.65 1.84
N VAL A 25 12.12 14.32 0.55
CA VAL A 25 13.29 14.09 -0.31
C VAL A 25 14.14 15.35 -0.45
N ALA A 26 13.52 16.52 -0.68
CA ALA A 26 14.23 17.79 -0.81
C ALA A 26 14.93 18.23 0.50
N ALA A 27 14.41 17.81 1.66
CA ALA A 27 15.01 18.10 2.96
C ALA A 27 16.15 17.14 3.33
N ALA A 28 16.30 16.03 2.61
CA ALA A 28 17.34 15.04 2.88
C ALA A 28 18.73 15.54 2.46
N PRO A 29 19.81 15.10 3.12
CA PRO A 29 21.15 15.61 2.87
C PRO A 29 21.73 15.16 1.52
N SER A 30 21.25 14.05 0.95
CA SER A 30 21.74 13.47 -0.30
C SER A 30 20.73 12.48 -0.87
N LEU A 31 20.66 12.38 -2.20
CA LEU A 31 19.93 11.31 -2.89
C LEU A 31 20.54 9.92 -2.64
N GLU A 32 21.82 9.86 -2.27
CA GLU A 32 22.52 8.62 -1.91
C GLU A 32 22.28 8.20 -0.45
N ALA A 33 21.48 8.96 0.31
CA ALA A 33 21.15 8.59 1.68
C ALA A 33 20.38 7.25 1.68
N PRO A 34 20.75 6.30 2.55
CA PRO A 34 20.06 5.02 2.64
C PRO A 34 18.65 5.21 3.19
N VAL A 35 17.72 4.38 2.74
CA VAL A 35 16.35 4.31 3.27
C VAL A 35 16.30 3.23 4.35
N PRO A 36 16.18 3.56 5.66
CA PRO A 36 16.33 2.57 6.72
C PRO A 36 15.32 1.42 6.67
N SER A 37 14.10 1.70 6.21
CA SER A 37 13.02 0.73 6.02
C SER A 37 13.09 -0.05 4.71
N CYS A 38 13.99 0.33 3.79
CA CYS A 38 14.26 -0.35 2.53
C CYS A 38 15.79 -0.43 2.37
N PRO A 39 16.48 -1.31 3.11
CA PRO A 39 17.93 -1.22 3.32
C PRO A 39 18.80 -1.30 2.06
N GLU A 40 18.27 -1.82 0.96
CA GLU A 40 18.95 -1.90 -0.34
C GLU A 40 18.75 -0.64 -1.21
N TRP A 41 17.93 0.31 -0.76
CA TRP A 41 17.54 1.48 -1.54
C TRP A 41 18.18 2.76 -1.00
N THR A 42 18.59 3.60 -1.94
CA THR A 42 18.85 5.02 -1.70
C THR A 42 17.57 5.85 -1.83
N LEU A 43 17.60 7.11 -1.41
CA LEU A 43 16.51 8.05 -1.69
C LEU A 43 16.28 8.24 -3.20
N PHE A 44 17.33 8.18 -4.03
CA PHE A 44 17.16 8.15 -5.48
C PHE A 44 16.30 6.96 -5.92
N ASP A 45 16.62 5.75 -5.44
CA ASP A 45 15.90 4.53 -5.82
C ASP A 45 14.44 4.59 -5.39
N LEU A 46 14.17 5.16 -4.20
CA LEU A 46 12.83 5.37 -3.69
C LEU A 46 12.00 6.31 -4.59
N VAL A 47 12.58 7.43 -5.03
CA VAL A 47 11.91 8.38 -5.95
C VAL A 47 11.69 7.76 -7.32
N GLN A 48 12.71 7.06 -7.84
CA GLN A 48 12.62 6.36 -9.11
C GLN A 48 11.53 5.29 -9.09
N HIS A 49 11.49 4.45 -8.06
CA HIS A 49 10.46 3.43 -7.86
C HIS A 49 9.05 4.03 -7.90
N LEU A 50 8.82 5.05 -7.06
CA LEU A 50 7.51 5.68 -6.97
C LEU A 50 7.10 6.37 -8.28
N GLY A 51 8.01 7.13 -8.91
CA GLY A 51 7.73 7.85 -10.16
C GLY A 51 7.45 6.91 -11.34
N THR A 52 8.25 5.85 -11.48
CA THR A 52 8.01 4.79 -12.48
C THR A 52 6.69 4.08 -12.22
N GLY A 53 6.34 3.86 -10.94
CA GLY A 53 5.04 3.34 -10.53
C GLY A 53 3.88 4.26 -10.97
N GLN A 54 3.97 5.58 -10.74
CA GLN A 54 2.93 6.52 -11.18
C GLN A 54 2.73 6.46 -12.71
N ARG A 55 3.82 6.47 -13.49
CA ARG A 55 3.75 6.41 -14.96
C ARG A 55 3.17 5.08 -15.45
N TRP A 56 3.55 3.97 -14.84
CA TRP A 56 3.06 2.64 -15.21
C TRP A 56 1.56 2.49 -14.92
N TRP A 57 1.09 2.93 -13.76
CA TRP A 57 -0.34 2.91 -13.44
C TRP A 57 -1.15 3.88 -14.30
N ALA A 58 -0.59 5.04 -14.67
CA ALA A 58 -1.21 5.93 -15.66
C ALA A 58 -1.42 5.20 -17.00
N ALA A 59 -0.42 4.47 -17.47
CA ALA A 59 -0.51 3.68 -18.71
C ALA A 59 -1.53 2.54 -18.62
N ILE A 60 -1.58 1.82 -17.48
CA ILE A 60 -2.58 0.77 -17.22
C ILE A 60 -4.00 1.33 -17.27
N VAL A 61 -4.26 2.42 -16.55
CA VAL A 61 -5.59 3.04 -16.48
C VAL A 61 -6.03 3.56 -17.85
N ALA A 62 -5.11 4.19 -18.60
CA ALA A 62 -5.39 4.67 -19.96
C ALA A 62 -5.68 3.51 -20.94
N ALA A 63 -4.96 2.39 -20.82
CA ALA A 63 -5.17 1.20 -21.65
C ALA A 63 -6.51 0.52 -21.35
N GLY A 64 -6.97 0.50 -20.09
CA GLY A 64 -8.18 -0.18 -19.68
C GLY A 64 -7.99 -1.69 -19.48
N PRO A 65 -9.04 -2.51 -19.63
CA PRO A 65 -8.98 -3.95 -19.36
C PRO A 65 -8.01 -4.66 -20.32
N ALA A 66 -7.16 -5.52 -19.77
CA ALA A 66 -6.21 -6.32 -20.53
C ALA A 66 -5.90 -7.63 -19.78
N GLU A 67 -5.30 -8.61 -20.46
CA GLU A 67 -4.78 -9.84 -19.82
C GLU A 67 -3.44 -9.60 -19.11
N ALA A 68 -2.66 -8.63 -19.59
CA ALA A 68 -1.35 -8.28 -19.07
C ALA A 68 -1.16 -6.76 -19.05
N PRO A 69 -0.31 -6.22 -18.16
CA PRO A 69 -0.04 -4.79 -18.13
C PRO A 69 0.83 -4.36 -19.32
N PRO A 70 0.79 -3.09 -19.73
CA PRO A 70 1.83 -2.53 -20.58
C PRO A 70 3.21 -2.67 -19.90
N ALA A 71 4.26 -2.74 -20.71
CA ALA A 71 5.63 -2.70 -20.18
C ALA A 71 5.86 -1.40 -19.41
N LYS A 72 6.65 -1.47 -18.33
CA LYS A 72 7.11 -0.27 -17.62
C LYS A 72 7.97 0.58 -18.56
N ASP A 73 7.85 1.90 -18.44
CA ASP A 73 8.72 2.82 -19.13
C ASP A 73 10.18 2.57 -18.70
N ALA A 74 11.06 2.41 -19.67
CA ALA A 74 12.49 2.20 -19.46
C ALA A 74 13.26 3.52 -19.33
N ALA A 75 12.59 4.68 -19.42
CA ALA A 75 13.21 5.98 -19.24
C ALA A 75 13.86 6.10 -17.86
N GLU A 76 15.15 6.42 -17.85
CA GLU A 76 15.90 6.63 -16.62
C GLU A 76 15.47 7.94 -15.94
N ALA A 77 15.22 7.86 -14.63
CA ALA A 77 14.96 9.05 -13.82
C ALA A 77 16.21 9.95 -13.76
N PRO A 78 16.06 11.29 -13.81
CA PRO A 78 17.19 12.22 -13.70
C PRO A 78 17.96 12.04 -12.38
N ARG A 79 19.29 12.17 -12.42
CA ARG A 79 20.16 12.01 -11.22
C ARG A 79 20.32 13.28 -10.39
N GLU A 80 20.01 14.43 -10.98
CA GLU A 80 20.09 15.73 -10.31
C GLU A 80 18.79 15.99 -9.54
N LEU A 81 18.89 16.49 -8.30
CA LEU A 81 17.78 16.51 -7.34
C LEU A 81 16.57 17.30 -7.85
N GLU A 82 16.80 18.53 -8.32
CA GLU A 82 15.76 19.41 -8.82
C GLU A 82 15.07 18.80 -10.07
N ALA A 83 15.86 18.23 -10.99
CA ALA A 83 15.34 17.54 -12.16
C ALA A 83 14.56 16.26 -11.79
N LEU A 84 15.01 15.50 -10.79
CA LEU A 84 14.36 14.29 -10.31
C LEU A 84 13.01 14.61 -9.65
N LEU A 85 12.96 15.65 -8.81
CA LEU A 85 11.72 16.09 -8.16
C LEU A 85 10.71 16.63 -9.18
N ALA A 86 11.18 17.34 -10.22
CA ALA A 86 10.34 17.77 -11.33
C ALA A 86 9.79 16.57 -12.14
N TRP A 87 10.65 15.58 -12.43
CA TRP A 87 10.23 14.35 -13.10
C TRP A 87 9.21 13.56 -12.29
N TYR A 88 9.36 13.47 -10.97
CA TYR A 88 8.37 12.83 -10.11
C TYR A 88 7.05 13.60 -10.06
N ALA A 89 7.09 14.95 -10.02
CA ALA A 89 5.89 15.77 -10.08
C ALA A 89 5.11 15.57 -11.40
N GLU A 90 5.81 15.50 -12.53
CA GLU A 90 5.22 15.16 -13.83
C GLU A 90 4.62 13.75 -13.82
N SER A 91 5.34 12.77 -13.26
CA SER A 91 4.88 11.39 -13.12
C SER A 91 3.57 11.30 -12.34
N ASN A 92 3.46 12.07 -11.25
CA ASN A 92 2.25 12.18 -10.45
C ASN A 92 1.08 12.80 -11.24
N GLU A 93 1.32 13.87 -12.00
CA GLU A 93 0.27 14.52 -12.78
C GLU A 93 -0.22 13.63 -13.93
N LEU A 94 0.66 12.81 -14.53
CA LEU A 94 0.25 11.79 -15.51
C LEU A 94 -0.74 10.80 -14.92
N LEU A 95 -0.45 10.28 -13.71
CA LEU A 95 -1.39 9.38 -13.02
C LEU A 95 -2.72 10.08 -12.71
N LEU A 96 -2.66 11.27 -12.11
CA LEU A 96 -3.87 12.01 -11.74
C LEU A 96 -4.72 12.35 -12.97
N SER A 97 -4.10 12.75 -14.08
CA SER A 97 -4.79 13.01 -15.35
C SER A 97 -5.48 11.76 -15.88
N ALA A 98 -4.77 10.62 -15.93
CA ALA A 98 -5.34 9.35 -16.38
C ALA A 98 -6.53 8.91 -15.51
N LEU A 99 -6.42 9.03 -14.19
CA LEU A 99 -7.49 8.69 -13.26
C LEU A 99 -8.71 9.61 -13.42
N ARG A 100 -8.50 10.92 -13.59
CA ARG A 100 -9.59 11.89 -13.84
C ARG A 100 -10.32 11.61 -15.14
N GLU A 101 -9.57 11.32 -16.22
CA GLU A 101 -10.13 11.03 -17.54
C GLU A 101 -10.90 9.71 -17.56
N ALA A 102 -10.38 8.68 -16.90
CA ALA A 102 -11.00 7.37 -16.83
C ALA A 102 -12.30 7.38 -16.00
N GLY A 103 -12.31 8.11 -14.88
CA GLY A 103 -13.38 8.03 -13.88
C GLY A 103 -13.33 6.76 -13.03
N PRO A 104 -14.03 6.71 -11.88
CA PRO A 104 -13.83 5.68 -10.85
C PRO A 104 -14.16 4.25 -11.30
N GLU A 105 -15.16 4.10 -12.18
CA GLU A 105 -15.68 2.79 -12.59
C GLU A 105 -14.97 2.19 -13.80
N ARG A 106 -14.02 2.89 -14.41
CA ARG A 106 -13.31 2.37 -15.59
C ARG A 106 -12.46 1.18 -15.18
N GLU A 107 -12.83 -0.01 -15.64
CA GLU A 107 -12.06 -1.23 -15.47
C GLU A 107 -10.67 -1.11 -16.11
N CYS A 108 -9.67 -1.72 -15.46
CA CYS A 108 -8.32 -1.83 -15.98
C CYS A 108 -7.63 -3.11 -15.48
N TRP A 109 -6.53 -3.48 -16.13
CA TRP A 109 -5.71 -4.58 -15.61
C TRP A 109 -5.22 -4.28 -14.19
N THR A 110 -5.23 -5.31 -13.32
CA THR A 110 -4.66 -5.26 -11.97
C THR A 110 -4.11 -6.64 -11.61
N TRP A 111 -3.02 -6.71 -10.84
CA TRP A 111 -2.48 -7.99 -10.37
C TRP A 111 -3.33 -8.62 -9.25
N TRP A 112 -4.22 -7.85 -8.62
CA TRP A 112 -5.13 -8.30 -7.56
C TRP A 112 -6.52 -8.73 -8.06
N ALA A 113 -6.69 -8.98 -9.36
CA ALA A 113 -8.02 -9.22 -9.95
C ALA A 113 -8.75 -10.46 -9.39
N ALA A 114 -8.02 -11.41 -8.80
CA ALA A 114 -8.57 -12.60 -8.13
C ALA A 114 -8.95 -12.36 -6.64
N GLY A 115 -8.58 -11.20 -6.10
CA GLY A 115 -8.84 -10.78 -4.73
C GLY A 115 -10.18 -10.05 -4.57
N VAL A 116 -10.32 -9.30 -3.48
CA VAL A 116 -11.55 -8.54 -3.17
C VAL A 116 -11.51 -7.09 -3.64
N SER A 117 -10.31 -6.53 -3.84
CA SER A 117 -10.13 -5.16 -4.31
C SER A 117 -10.65 -4.95 -5.75
N PRO A 118 -11.34 -3.83 -6.05
CA PRO A 118 -11.85 -3.57 -7.40
C PRO A 118 -10.75 -3.51 -8.47
N ALA A 119 -10.96 -4.20 -9.59
CA ALA A 119 -10.09 -4.15 -10.78
C ALA A 119 -10.45 -2.95 -11.69
N ASN A 120 -10.43 -1.74 -11.11
CA ASN A 120 -10.79 -0.51 -11.81
C ASN A 120 -9.95 0.70 -11.32
N ALA A 121 -10.14 1.86 -11.96
CA ALA A 121 -9.43 3.08 -11.63
C ALA A 121 -9.57 3.51 -10.16
N ARG A 122 -10.69 3.23 -9.50
CA ARG A 122 -10.87 3.46 -8.06
C ARG A 122 -9.94 2.57 -7.21
N GLY A 123 -9.84 1.29 -7.54
CA GLY A 123 -8.91 0.36 -6.90
C GLY A 123 -7.46 0.80 -7.07
N VAL A 124 -7.08 1.20 -8.30
CA VAL A 124 -5.75 1.76 -8.59
C VAL A 124 -5.49 3.03 -7.77
N ALA A 125 -6.43 3.97 -7.73
CA ALA A 125 -6.28 5.20 -6.95
C ALA A 125 -6.06 4.90 -5.45
N ARG A 126 -6.86 3.98 -4.88
CA ARG A 126 -6.73 3.56 -3.48
C ARG A 126 -5.37 2.94 -3.20
N ARG A 127 -4.90 2.03 -4.06
CA ARG A 127 -3.56 1.42 -3.94
C ARG A 127 -2.45 2.48 -3.97
N ARG A 128 -2.56 3.47 -4.87
CA ARG A 128 -1.57 4.54 -5.03
C ARG A 128 -1.55 5.53 -3.87
N VAL A 129 -2.68 5.82 -3.23
CA VAL A 129 -2.69 6.60 -1.97
C VAL A 129 -1.78 5.95 -0.94
N HIS A 130 -1.97 4.65 -0.69
CA HIS A 130 -1.28 3.96 0.41
C HIS A 130 0.18 3.70 0.13
N GLU A 131 0.54 3.38 -1.12
CA GLU A 131 1.94 3.25 -1.50
C GLU A 131 2.70 4.58 -1.37
N VAL A 132 2.10 5.70 -1.80
CA VAL A 132 2.73 7.02 -1.63
C VAL A 132 2.78 7.43 -0.16
N LEU A 133 1.76 7.09 0.65
CA LEU A 133 1.76 7.36 2.09
C LEU A 133 2.92 6.64 2.81
N VAL A 134 3.10 5.35 2.58
CA VAL A 134 4.16 4.55 3.23
C VAL A 134 5.55 4.98 2.74
N HIS A 135 5.71 5.26 1.45
CA HIS A 135 6.99 5.77 0.94
C HIS A 135 7.25 7.24 1.32
N THR A 136 6.23 8.02 1.68
CA THR A 136 6.41 9.31 2.37
C THR A 136 7.02 9.09 3.74
N TYR A 137 6.53 8.11 4.51
CA TYR A 137 7.15 7.71 5.78
C TYR A 137 8.61 7.27 5.58
N ASP A 138 8.90 6.44 4.56
CA ASP A 138 10.26 5.99 4.27
C ASP A 138 11.22 7.17 3.98
N ALA A 139 10.77 8.14 3.17
CA ALA A 139 11.55 9.34 2.86
C ALA A 139 11.76 10.24 4.10
N GLN A 140 10.72 10.42 4.93
CA GLN A 140 10.83 11.19 6.17
C GLN A 140 11.73 10.51 7.20
N LEU A 141 11.72 9.18 7.24
CA LEU A 141 12.60 8.38 8.10
C LEU A 141 14.06 8.57 7.69
N ALA A 142 14.36 8.48 6.39
CA ALA A 142 15.70 8.77 5.85
C ALA A 142 16.15 10.22 6.12
N ALA A 143 15.21 11.17 6.12
CA ALA A 143 15.48 12.58 6.46
C ALA A 143 15.53 12.86 7.98
N GLY A 144 15.19 11.88 8.83
CA GLY A 144 15.14 12.05 10.30
C GLY A 144 14.01 12.96 10.80
N ALA A 145 12.92 13.10 10.03
CA ALA A 145 11.84 14.06 10.27
C ALA A 145 10.44 13.45 10.10
N VAL A 146 10.24 12.21 10.56
CA VAL A 146 8.96 11.48 10.49
C VAL A 146 7.80 12.31 11.05
N GLN A 147 6.70 12.37 10.29
CA GLN A 147 5.45 12.97 10.70
C GLN A 147 4.38 11.89 10.88
N PRO A 148 3.45 12.03 11.85
CA PRO A 148 2.32 11.11 11.97
C PRO A 148 1.46 11.07 10.70
N MET A 149 0.98 9.88 10.36
CA MET A 149 0.01 9.66 9.29
C MET A 149 -1.37 10.14 9.73
N PRO A 150 -2.21 10.65 8.80
CA PRO A 150 -3.62 10.87 9.09
C PRO A 150 -4.29 9.54 9.47
N ALA A 151 -4.94 9.51 10.64
CA ALA A 151 -5.46 8.27 11.21
C ALA A 151 -6.53 7.59 10.32
N ASP A 152 -7.39 8.38 9.69
CA ASP A 152 -8.42 7.90 8.76
C ASP A 152 -7.82 7.26 7.50
N VAL A 153 -6.74 7.85 6.97
CA VAL A 153 -6.01 7.28 5.82
C VAL A 153 -5.26 6.02 6.24
N ALA A 154 -4.65 5.99 7.42
CA ALA A 154 -4.00 4.78 7.93
C ALA A 154 -4.99 3.63 8.18
N ILE A 155 -6.18 3.93 8.71
CA ILE A 155 -7.29 2.97 8.87
C ILE A 155 -7.70 2.40 7.49
N ASP A 156 -7.88 3.27 6.49
CA ASP A 156 -8.19 2.78 5.13
C ASP A 156 -7.05 1.96 4.54
N GLY A 157 -5.80 2.31 4.85
CA GLY A 157 -4.61 1.60 4.36
C GLY A 157 -4.47 0.19 4.92
N VAL A 158 -4.81 -0.04 6.19
CA VAL A 158 -4.87 -1.40 6.74
C VAL A 158 -5.91 -2.23 5.99
N ALA A 159 -7.11 -1.66 5.79
CA ALA A 159 -8.16 -2.34 5.03
C ALA A 159 -7.72 -2.62 3.59
N GLU A 160 -7.14 -1.63 2.91
CA GLU A 160 -6.67 -1.78 1.53
C GLU A 160 -5.58 -2.83 1.38
N PHE A 161 -4.61 -2.88 2.29
CA PHE A 161 -3.56 -3.87 2.20
C PHE A 161 -4.12 -5.29 2.36
N LEU A 162 -5.05 -5.49 3.29
CA LEU A 162 -5.73 -6.77 3.45
C LEU A 162 -6.56 -7.14 2.20
N ASP A 163 -7.28 -6.16 1.63
CA ASP A 163 -8.13 -6.31 0.45
C ASP A 163 -7.36 -6.53 -0.86
N THR A 164 -6.16 -5.95 -0.99
CA THR A 164 -5.38 -5.91 -2.24
C THR A 164 -4.20 -6.87 -2.21
N CYS A 165 -3.43 -6.88 -1.11
CA CYS A 165 -2.17 -7.63 -1.03
C CYS A 165 -2.32 -9.00 -0.39
N ASN A 166 -3.22 -9.15 0.60
CA ASN A 166 -3.37 -10.43 1.30
C ASN A 166 -4.48 -11.30 0.72
N SER A 167 -5.46 -10.72 0.03
CA SER A 167 -6.58 -11.52 -0.49
C SER A 167 -6.16 -12.34 -1.69
N THR A 168 -6.36 -13.65 -1.65
CA THR A 168 -6.00 -14.56 -2.73
C THR A 168 -6.81 -15.86 -2.66
N PRO A 169 -7.18 -16.47 -3.81
CA PRO A 169 -7.77 -17.80 -3.84
C PRO A 169 -6.74 -18.94 -3.75
N ALA A 170 -5.44 -18.63 -3.70
CA ALA A 170 -4.41 -19.65 -3.51
C ALA A 170 -4.59 -20.32 -2.16
N ALA A 171 -4.64 -21.65 -2.12
CA ALA A 171 -4.90 -22.39 -0.89
C ALA A 171 -3.83 -22.11 0.18
N TRP A 172 -4.26 -21.79 1.40
CA TRP A 172 -3.37 -21.65 2.55
C TRP A 172 -2.70 -23.00 2.86
N PRO A 173 -1.35 -23.09 2.88
CA PRO A 173 -0.65 -24.37 3.02
C PRO A 173 -0.46 -24.83 4.47
N HIS A 174 -0.96 -24.07 5.45
CA HIS A 174 -0.86 -24.39 6.88
C HIS A 174 -2.23 -24.70 7.50
N GLU A 175 -2.27 -24.91 8.82
CA GLU A 175 -3.53 -25.10 9.52
C GLU A 175 -4.43 -23.87 9.36
N THR A 176 -5.75 -24.10 9.22
CA THR A 176 -6.74 -23.03 9.13
C THR A 176 -6.60 -22.08 10.31
N ALA A 177 -6.52 -20.79 10.01
CA ALA A 177 -6.29 -19.77 11.02
C ALA A 177 -7.11 -18.51 10.74
N THR A 178 -7.39 -17.78 11.81
CA THR A 178 -8.03 -16.47 11.75
C THR A 178 -7.13 -15.45 12.44
N ILE A 179 -6.74 -14.39 11.73
CA ILE A 179 -5.98 -13.28 12.29
C ILE A 179 -6.91 -12.09 12.52
N HIS A 180 -6.89 -11.52 13.72
CA HIS A 180 -7.56 -10.24 14.00
C HIS A 180 -6.56 -9.09 14.07
N TYR A 181 -6.88 -7.99 13.41
CA TYR A 181 -6.15 -6.73 13.52
C TYR A 181 -7.01 -5.72 14.26
N HIS A 182 -6.48 -5.09 15.31
CA HIS A 182 -7.19 -4.14 16.16
C HIS A 182 -6.47 -2.79 16.19
N ALA A 183 -7.01 -1.81 15.49
CA ALA A 183 -6.57 -0.43 15.60
C ALA A 183 -7.13 0.20 16.88
N THR A 184 -6.27 0.89 17.64
CA THR A 184 -6.65 1.62 18.87
C THR A 184 -7.69 2.71 18.64
N GLU A 185 -7.83 3.15 17.40
CA GLU A 185 -8.81 4.12 16.89
C GLU A 185 -10.22 3.51 16.78
N GLY A 186 -10.40 2.25 17.18
CA GLY A 186 -11.71 1.60 17.28
C GLY A 186 -12.15 0.87 16.01
N ARG A 187 -11.21 0.54 15.12
CA ARG A 187 -11.47 -0.27 13.92
C ARG A 187 -10.77 -1.62 14.04
N SER A 188 -11.40 -2.65 13.50
CA SER A 188 -10.85 -3.99 13.52
C SER A 188 -11.19 -4.75 12.26
N TRP A 189 -10.29 -5.65 11.87
CA TRP A 189 -10.36 -6.46 10.67
C TRP A 189 -10.08 -7.91 11.01
N LEU A 190 -10.62 -8.79 10.19
CA LEU A 190 -10.37 -10.22 10.23
C LEU A 190 -9.73 -10.63 8.90
N LEU A 191 -8.75 -11.52 8.97
CA LEU A 191 -8.23 -12.27 7.81
C LEU A 191 -8.40 -13.76 8.09
N ALA A 192 -9.28 -14.41 7.31
CA ALA A 192 -9.45 -15.86 7.35
C ALA A 192 -8.45 -16.52 6.41
N LEU A 193 -7.78 -17.58 6.87
CA LEU A 193 -6.79 -18.36 6.13
C LEU A 193 -7.22 -19.83 6.13
N ASP A 194 -7.56 -20.37 4.96
CA ASP A 194 -7.96 -21.77 4.83
C ASP A 194 -7.65 -22.35 3.43
N GLY A 195 -8.10 -23.58 3.17
CA GLY A 195 -7.87 -24.25 1.88
C GLY A 195 -8.51 -23.56 0.67
N THR A 196 -9.33 -22.52 0.87
CA THR A 196 -9.89 -21.66 -0.19
C THR A 196 -9.10 -20.36 -0.38
N GLY A 197 -8.17 -20.08 0.53
CA GLY A 197 -7.20 -19.01 0.43
C GLY A 197 -7.23 -18.03 1.59
N ALA A 198 -6.97 -16.76 1.29
CA ALA A 198 -6.93 -15.69 2.28
C ALA A 198 -8.01 -14.66 1.98
N TRP A 199 -8.90 -14.45 2.94
CA TRP A 199 -10.11 -13.67 2.74
C TRP A 199 -10.30 -12.66 3.87
N PRO A 200 -10.14 -11.36 3.59
CA PRO A 200 -10.40 -10.31 4.56
C PRO A 200 -11.89 -10.09 4.75
N ALA A 201 -12.29 -9.79 5.98
CA ALA A 201 -13.66 -9.44 6.33
C ALA A 201 -13.71 -8.41 7.48
N PRO A 202 -14.79 -7.63 7.59
CA PRO A 202 -15.04 -6.87 8.81
C PRO A 202 -15.14 -7.81 10.02
N LEU A 203 -14.52 -7.43 11.14
CA LEU A 203 -14.70 -8.17 12.38
C LEU A 203 -16.08 -7.87 12.97
N THR A 204 -16.92 -8.90 13.13
CA THR A 204 -18.27 -8.83 13.71
C THR A 204 -18.33 -9.56 15.05
N ASP A 205 -19.38 -9.33 15.85
CA ASP A 205 -19.53 -9.96 17.17
C ASP A 205 -19.64 -11.50 17.12
N ASP A 206 -20.06 -12.04 15.98
CA ASP A 206 -20.19 -13.47 15.69
C ASP A 206 -18.98 -14.07 14.95
N ALA A 207 -17.91 -13.29 14.76
CA ALA A 207 -16.70 -13.77 14.12
C ALA A 207 -16.06 -14.93 14.89
N ALA A 208 -15.39 -15.82 14.15
CA ALA A 208 -14.63 -16.92 14.75
C ALA A 208 -13.57 -16.36 15.73
N PRO A 209 -13.23 -17.08 16.80
CA PRO A 209 -12.11 -16.71 17.66
C PRO A 209 -10.82 -16.58 16.84
N ALA A 210 -10.02 -15.56 17.15
CA ALA A 210 -8.71 -15.40 16.56
C ALA A 210 -7.78 -16.56 16.96
N SER A 211 -7.08 -17.13 15.99
CA SER A 211 -5.87 -17.92 16.23
C SER A 211 -4.74 -17.01 16.72
N ALA A 212 -4.68 -15.79 16.19
CA ALA A 212 -3.74 -14.75 16.61
C ALA A 212 -4.34 -13.35 16.41
N SER A 213 -3.91 -12.38 17.21
CA SER A 213 -4.31 -10.99 17.05
C SER A 213 -3.14 -10.02 17.17
N ALA A 214 -3.22 -8.91 16.44
CA ALA A 214 -2.29 -7.80 16.49
C ALA A 214 -3.02 -6.52 16.86
N THR A 215 -2.56 -5.82 17.89
CA THR A 215 -3.12 -4.54 18.36
C THR A 215 -2.07 -3.44 18.32
N GLY A 216 -2.41 -2.29 17.75
CA GLY A 216 -1.58 -1.10 17.67
C GLY A 216 -2.39 0.10 17.17
N THR A 217 -1.76 1.26 16.97
CA THR A 217 -2.39 2.34 16.20
C THR A 217 -2.60 1.89 14.75
N ALA A 218 -3.52 2.55 14.03
CA ALA A 218 -3.72 2.28 12.62
C ALA A 218 -2.43 2.48 11.81
N GLU A 219 -1.62 3.48 12.17
CA GLU A 219 -0.29 3.71 11.60
C GLU A 219 0.66 2.53 11.85
N GLN A 220 0.75 2.05 13.09
CA GLN A 220 1.61 0.90 13.41
C GLN A 220 1.18 -0.37 12.67
N LEU A 221 -0.12 -0.62 12.59
CA LEU A 221 -0.66 -1.76 11.83
C LEU A 221 -0.37 -1.61 10.33
N LEU A 222 -0.55 -0.41 9.76
CA LEU A 222 -0.22 -0.14 8.36
C LEU A 222 1.27 -0.38 8.09
N LEU A 223 2.14 0.18 8.92
CA LEU A 223 3.58 -0.01 8.78
C LEU A 223 3.98 -1.48 8.98
N PHE A 224 3.32 -2.22 9.86
CA PHE A 224 3.54 -3.67 10.05
C PHE A 224 3.18 -4.46 8.79
N VAL A 225 1.98 -4.29 8.24
CA VAL A 225 1.57 -5.05 7.04
C VAL A 225 2.41 -4.70 5.82
N TRP A 226 2.93 -3.47 5.74
CA TRP A 226 3.92 -3.06 4.73
C TRP A 226 5.37 -3.45 5.06
N GLY A 227 5.62 -4.21 6.12
CA GLY A 227 6.97 -4.71 6.47
C GLY A 227 7.95 -3.65 6.99
N ARG A 228 7.45 -2.49 7.46
CA ARG A 228 8.25 -1.42 8.10
C ARG A 228 8.38 -1.64 9.61
N LEU A 229 7.44 -2.35 10.20
CA LEU A 229 7.45 -2.78 11.60
C LEU A 229 7.38 -4.29 11.72
N THR A 230 7.72 -4.79 12.89
CA THR A 230 7.77 -6.21 13.23
C THR A 230 6.73 -6.54 14.30
N LEU A 231 6.56 -7.83 14.59
CA LEU A 231 5.67 -8.28 15.67
C LEU A 231 6.04 -7.70 17.04
N SER A 232 7.31 -7.36 17.29
CA SER A 232 7.72 -6.75 18.56
C SER A 232 7.28 -5.29 18.73
N ASP A 233 6.83 -4.65 17.66
CA ASP A 233 6.34 -3.26 17.68
C ASP A 233 4.83 -3.18 17.98
N LEU A 234 4.15 -4.32 18.06
CA LEU A 234 2.73 -4.46 18.28
C LEU A 234 2.44 -5.29 19.54
N LYS A 235 1.23 -5.14 20.08
CA LYS A 235 0.73 -6.08 21.09
C LYS A 235 0.15 -7.29 20.36
N ILE A 236 0.83 -8.42 20.49
CA ILE A 236 0.41 -9.70 19.89
C ILE A 236 -0.20 -10.63 20.95
N GLU A 237 -1.32 -11.27 20.62
CA GLU A 237 -1.95 -12.33 21.42
C GLU A 237 -2.21 -13.57 20.55
N GLY A 238 -2.24 -14.76 21.15
CA GLY A 238 -2.42 -16.02 20.41
C GLY A 238 -1.13 -16.56 19.79
N ASP A 239 -1.27 -17.29 18.67
CA ASP A 239 -0.15 -17.97 18.02
C ASP A 239 0.58 -17.07 17.01
N GLN A 240 1.76 -16.59 17.40
CA GLN A 240 2.59 -15.70 16.56
C GLN A 240 3.04 -16.37 15.26
N GLN A 241 3.12 -17.70 15.23
CA GLN A 241 3.59 -18.44 14.05
C GLN A 241 2.67 -18.21 12.84
N VAL A 242 1.38 -17.94 13.06
CA VAL A 242 0.42 -17.63 11.98
C VAL A 242 0.84 -16.38 11.21
N PHE A 243 1.34 -15.34 11.90
CA PHE A 243 1.85 -14.14 11.24
C PHE A 243 3.12 -14.41 10.44
N GLU A 244 4.05 -15.18 11.00
CA GLU A 244 5.31 -15.54 10.33
C GLU A 244 5.06 -16.34 9.05
N GLN A 245 4.12 -17.30 9.13
CA GLN A 245 3.68 -18.08 7.97
C GLN A 245 3.04 -17.17 6.91
N LEU A 246 2.18 -16.22 7.31
CA LEU A 246 1.53 -15.31 6.37
C LEU A 246 2.54 -14.41 5.67
N ILE A 247 3.53 -13.89 6.41
CA ILE A 247 4.60 -13.04 5.86
C ILE A 247 5.49 -13.83 4.90
N ALA A 248 5.76 -15.11 5.17
CA ALA A 248 6.58 -15.97 4.33
C ALA A 248 5.81 -16.59 3.15
N TRP A 249 4.48 -16.43 3.10
CA TRP A 249 3.66 -17.06 2.08
C TRP A 249 3.63 -16.21 0.81
N GLU A 250 4.29 -16.74 -0.23
CA GLU A 250 4.27 -16.21 -1.58
C GLU A 250 3.34 -17.09 -2.44
N PRO A 251 2.03 -16.82 -2.48
CA PRO A 251 1.12 -17.55 -3.35
C PRO A 251 1.54 -17.34 -4.81
N GLU A 252 1.84 -18.42 -5.52
CA GLU A 252 2.16 -18.37 -6.96
C GLU A 252 1.01 -17.69 -7.73
N GLU A 253 1.35 -16.76 -8.64
CA GLU A 253 0.43 -16.11 -9.60
C GLU A 253 -0.09 -17.09 -10.67
#